data_AF-A0A947X8N1-F1
#
_entry.id   AF-A0A947X8N1-F1
#
_cell.length_a   1.000
_cell.length_b   1.000
_cell.length_c   1.000
_cell.angle_alpha   90.00
_cell.angle_beta   90.00
_cell.angle_gamma   90.00
#
_symmetry.space_group_name_H-M   'P 1'
#
loop_
_entity.id
_entity.type
_entity.pdbx_description
1 polymer ?
#
loop_
_entity_poly.entity_id
_entity_poly.type
_entity_poly.pdbx_seq_one_letter_code
_entity_poly.pdbx_strand_id
1 'polypeptide(L)'
;MLAELIVIAVILATIGFAYLKGSTIKLFLLLVNGFISSTIALAFFETAGRMILGYGYGGQWVFGGSFILIFIVVFLLLNILTDELAPENVYFGDFPDRAIRSFIAIFAGLVIAGVILIAAALMPIETKWPYERFNPQNKNLRPADPDKGLILNADGFTAGLVSWFSRGSMSGKNSLAVFHPNFLNEIHLNRIGNSETNLIMAGNRAIEVKAAWIAPAELLSASDNQLLSPDAGKKIAIVRAGISSGTIKDGGAVPESGTMSFTMAQVRLICKSSDSANNLTGGGELVYPVGFIKSGNIAEHKNITDEIELTGKDFSGGSKWYDFIFYVPDDTVPVMLQFKLNAAAHVGKMVSGDKIPASL
;
A
#
# COMPACT_ATOMS: atom_id res chain seq x y z
N MET A 1 -8.60 -3.76 -20.81
CA MET A 1 -9.85 -4.33 -21.36
C MET A 1 -10.82 -4.79 -20.29
N LEU A 2 -10.59 -5.88 -19.55
CA LEU A 2 -11.63 -6.36 -18.61
C LEU A 2 -11.88 -5.42 -17.41
N ALA A 3 -10.83 -4.93 -16.73
CA ALA A 3 -10.99 -3.92 -15.68
C ALA A 3 -11.72 -2.66 -16.18
N GLU A 4 -11.45 -2.23 -17.41
CA GLU A 4 -12.13 -1.08 -18.00
C GLU A 4 -13.60 -1.37 -18.27
N LEU A 5 -13.93 -2.57 -18.74
CA LEU A 5 -15.33 -3.00 -18.89
C LEU A 5 -16.05 -3.02 -17.55
N ILE A 6 -15.39 -3.46 -16.47
CA ILE A 6 -15.96 -3.42 -15.12
C ILE A 6 -16.22 -1.96 -14.71
N VAL A 7 -15.24 -1.07 -14.89
CA VAL A 7 -15.40 0.37 -14.56
C VAL A 7 -16.56 0.98 -15.35
N ILE A 8 -16.60 0.77 -16.66
CA ILE A 8 -17.67 1.28 -17.53
C ILE A 8 -19.02 0.70 -17.13
N ALA A 9 -19.11 -0.61 -16.86
CA ALA A 9 -20.35 -1.26 -16.45
C ALA A 9 -20.88 -0.71 -15.12
N VAL A 10 -20.00 -0.49 -14.12
CA VAL A 10 -20.40 0.10 -12.84
C VAL A 10 -20.86 1.55 -13.00
N ILE A 11 -20.18 2.35 -13.82
CA ILE A 11 -20.59 3.72 -14.13
C ILE A 11 -21.96 3.73 -14.81
N LEU A 12 -22.17 2.91 -15.86
CA LEU A 12 -23.44 2.82 -16.56
C LEU A 12 -24.57 2.32 -15.64
N ALA A 13 -24.29 1.37 -14.75
CA ALA A 13 -25.26 0.90 -13.76
C ALA A 13 -25.64 2.01 -12.78
N THR A 14 -24.69 2.84 -12.35
CA THR A 14 -24.93 3.97 -11.45
C THR A 14 -25.70 5.07 -12.15
N ILE A 15 -25.40 5.36 -13.42
CA ILE A 15 -26.18 6.29 -14.26
C ILE A 15 -27.60 5.78 -14.47
N GLY A 16 -27.78 4.49 -14.75
CA GLY A 16 -29.10 3.87 -14.91
C GLY A 16 -29.93 3.97 -13.62
N PHE A 17 -29.31 3.69 -12.48
CA PHE A 17 -29.93 3.87 -11.17
C PHE A 17 -30.33 5.33 -10.91
N ALA A 18 -29.42 6.26 -11.19
CA ALA A 18 -29.63 7.71 -11.09
C ALA A 18 -30.79 8.21 -11.95
N TYR A 19 -30.90 7.70 -13.17
CA TYR A 19 -31.95 8.06 -14.11
C TYR A 19 -33.32 7.55 -13.68
N LEU A 20 -33.40 6.32 -13.17
CA LEU A 20 -34.68 5.67 -12.85
C LEU A 20 -35.24 6.05 -11.47
N LYS A 21 -34.38 6.25 -10.47
CA LYS A 21 -34.81 6.35 -9.06
C LYS A 21 -34.19 7.51 -8.28
N GLY A 22 -33.21 8.21 -8.84
CA GLY A 22 -32.45 9.21 -8.10
C GLY A 22 -33.19 10.54 -8.01
N SER A 23 -32.98 11.29 -6.93
CA SER A 23 -33.09 12.76 -6.95
C SER A 23 -31.68 13.37 -6.99
N THR A 24 -31.54 14.63 -7.41
CA THR A 24 -30.21 15.29 -7.44
C THR A 24 -29.56 15.26 -6.06
N ILE A 25 -30.34 15.54 -5.01
CA ILE A 25 -29.88 15.49 -3.62
C ILE A 25 -29.50 14.07 -3.22
N LYS A 26 -30.34 13.07 -3.50
CA LYS A 26 -30.05 11.67 -3.17
C LYS A 26 -28.77 11.16 -3.81
N LEU A 27 -28.50 11.53 -5.08
CA LEU A 27 -27.27 11.12 -5.75
C LEU A 27 -26.03 11.86 -5.24
N PHE A 28 -26.18 13.14 -4.89
CA PHE A 28 -25.11 13.87 -4.23
C PHE A 28 -24.77 13.23 -2.88
N LEU A 29 -25.77 12.87 -2.08
CA LEU A 29 -25.59 12.16 -0.82
C LEU A 29 -24.98 10.77 -1.04
N LEU A 30 -25.40 10.02 -2.06
CA LEU A 30 -24.81 8.74 -2.44
C LEU A 30 -23.30 8.88 -2.75
N LEU A 31 -22.91 9.91 -3.51
CA LEU A 31 -21.52 10.22 -3.82
C LEU A 31 -20.72 10.53 -2.54
N VAL A 32 -21.24 11.42 -1.70
CA VAL A 32 -20.61 11.80 -0.42
C VAL A 32 -20.46 10.58 0.50
N ASN A 33 -21.52 9.76 0.62
CA ASN A 33 -21.48 8.51 1.36
C ASN A 33 -20.42 7.55 0.80
N GLY A 34 -20.27 7.47 -0.53
CA GLY A 34 -19.22 6.69 -1.17
C GLY A 34 -17.80 7.14 -0.78
N PHE A 35 -17.57 8.47 -0.73
CA PHE A 35 -16.30 9.02 -0.27
C PHE A 35 -16.03 8.75 1.22
N ILE A 36 -17.03 8.93 2.07
CA ILE A 36 -16.89 8.68 3.52
C ILE A 36 -16.63 7.19 3.77
N SER A 37 -17.41 6.29 3.15
CA SER A 37 -17.25 4.85 3.31
C SER A 37 -15.92 4.34 2.79
N SER A 38 -15.44 4.84 1.64
CA SER A 38 -14.12 4.46 1.12
C SER A 38 -12.98 4.96 2.03
N THR A 39 -13.10 6.17 2.59
CA THR A 39 -12.14 6.71 3.56
C THR A 39 -12.09 5.86 4.82
N ILE A 40 -13.25 5.49 5.38
CA ILE A 40 -13.35 4.62 6.57
C ILE A 40 -12.81 3.22 6.25
N ALA A 41 -13.16 2.64 5.10
CA ALA A 41 -12.65 1.34 4.69
C ALA A 41 -11.11 1.33 4.59
N LEU A 42 -10.51 2.32 3.92
CA LEU A 42 -9.04 2.44 3.82
C LEU A 42 -8.37 2.73 5.17
N ALA A 43 -9.03 3.43 6.09
CA ALA A 43 -8.49 3.68 7.42
C ALA A 43 -8.48 2.44 8.33
N PHE A 44 -9.45 1.53 8.18
CA PHE A 44 -9.69 0.44 9.13
C PHE A 44 -9.44 -0.97 8.60
N PHE A 45 -9.31 -1.18 7.29
CA PHE A 45 -9.17 -2.53 6.72
C PHE A 45 -7.96 -3.30 7.28
N GLU A 46 -6.83 -2.62 7.51
CA GLU A 46 -5.67 -3.28 8.11
C GLU A 46 -5.92 -3.69 9.56
N THR A 47 -6.53 -2.80 10.35
CA THR A 47 -6.82 -3.10 11.76
C THR A 47 -7.77 -4.28 11.88
N ALA A 48 -8.83 -4.30 11.07
CA ALA A 48 -9.76 -5.42 10.98
C ALA A 48 -9.09 -6.69 10.47
N GLY A 49 -8.26 -6.58 9.42
CA GLY A 49 -7.54 -7.70 8.83
C GLY A 49 -6.57 -8.35 9.83
N ARG A 50 -5.80 -7.55 10.56
CA ARG A 50 -4.88 -8.01 11.62
C ARG A 50 -5.63 -8.68 12.77
N MET A 51 -6.80 -8.18 13.15
CA MET A 51 -7.64 -8.80 14.18
C MET A 51 -8.12 -10.19 13.74
N ILE A 52 -8.67 -10.31 12.53
CA ILE A 52 -9.15 -11.59 11.99
C ILE A 52 -7.99 -12.58 11.79
N LEU A 53 -6.86 -12.10 11.30
CA LEU A 53 -5.64 -12.90 11.11
C LEU A 53 -5.11 -13.44 12.44
N GLY A 54 -5.20 -12.67 13.53
CA GLY A 54 -4.82 -13.11 14.87
C GLY A 54 -5.66 -14.28 15.40
N TYR A 55 -6.87 -14.47 14.88
CA TYR A 55 -7.70 -15.65 15.18
C TYR A 55 -7.41 -16.84 14.25
N GLY A 56 -6.49 -16.71 13.29
CA GLY A 56 -6.15 -17.75 12.33
C GLY A 56 -7.14 -17.90 11.17
N TYR A 57 -8.00 -16.91 10.94
CA TYR A 57 -8.99 -16.94 9.84
C TYR A 57 -8.60 -16.06 8.66
N GLY A 58 -9.19 -16.35 7.49
CA GLY A 58 -9.14 -15.51 6.29
C GLY A 58 -7.87 -15.61 5.45
N GLY A 59 -6.73 -15.96 6.06
CA GLY A 59 -5.45 -16.09 5.35
C GLY A 59 -5.14 -14.83 4.53
N GLN A 60 -4.60 -14.99 3.32
CA GLN A 60 -4.23 -13.86 2.45
C GLN A 60 -5.43 -13.02 1.98
N TRP A 61 -6.66 -13.55 2.02
CA TRP A 61 -7.87 -12.85 1.59
C TRP A 61 -8.38 -11.85 2.62
N VAL A 62 -7.83 -11.88 3.84
CA VAL A 62 -8.37 -11.16 4.98
C VAL A 62 -8.42 -9.65 4.75
N PHE A 63 -7.37 -9.05 4.16
CA PHE A 63 -7.32 -7.60 3.96
C PHE A 63 -8.30 -7.11 2.90
N GLY A 64 -8.36 -7.78 1.74
CA GLY A 64 -9.34 -7.46 0.71
C GLY A 64 -10.79 -7.70 1.16
N GLY A 65 -11.02 -8.78 1.91
CA GLY A 65 -12.33 -9.11 2.49
C GLY A 65 -12.77 -8.11 3.56
N SER A 66 -11.88 -7.73 4.48
CA SER A 66 -12.16 -6.70 5.49
C SER A 66 -12.44 -5.35 4.83
N PHE A 67 -11.65 -4.97 3.82
CA PHE A 67 -11.84 -3.72 3.10
C PHE A 67 -13.23 -3.62 2.45
N ILE A 68 -13.62 -4.62 1.67
CA ILE A 68 -14.93 -4.61 0.99
C ILE A 68 -16.10 -4.70 1.97
N LEU A 69 -15.97 -5.49 3.04
CA LEU A 69 -17.01 -5.64 4.05
C LEU A 69 -17.25 -4.32 4.80
N ILE A 70 -16.18 -3.65 5.25
CA ILE A 70 -16.29 -2.36 5.92
C ILE A 70 -16.92 -1.34 4.98
N PHE A 71 -16.48 -1.28 3.73
CA PHE A 71 -17.08 -0.37 2.75
C PHE A 71 -18.59 -0.61 2.61
N ILE A 72 -19.01 -1.86 2.37
CA ILE A 72 -20.43 -2.19 2.16
C ILE A 72 -21.25 -1.84 3.40
N VAL A 73 -20.81 -2.24 4.60
CA VAL A 73 -21.55 -1.98 5.84
C VAL A 73 -21.71 -0.49 6.09
N VAL A 74 -20.61 0.28 6.02
CA VAL A 74 -20.66 1.73 6.26
C VAL A 74 -21.47 2.43 5.17
N PHE A 75 -21.30 2.04 3.90
CA PHE A 75 -22.06 2.61 2.79
C PHE A 75 -23.55 2.34 2.92
N LEU A 76 -23.98 1.13 3.25
CA LEU A 76 -25.39 0.83 3.46
C LEU A 76 -25.97 1.61 4.64
N LEU A 77 -25.27 1.66 5.78
CA LEU A 77 -25.70 2.41 6.95
C LEU A 77 -25.87 3.90 6.65
N LEU A 78 -24.87 4.51 6.00
CA LEU A 78 -24.94 5.92 5.63
C LEU A 78 -26.08 6.17 4.64
N ASN A 79 -26.30 5.30 3.66
CA ASN A 79 -27.40 5.46 2.71
C ASN A 79 -28.77 5.37 3.37
N ILE A 80 -28.98 4.40 4.27
CA ILE A 80 -30.23 4.29 5.05
C ILE A 80 -30.46 5.56 5.89
N LEU A 81 -29.43 6.02 6.60
CA LEU A 81 -29.52 7.26 7.40
C LEU A 81 -29.83 8.47 6.52
N THR A 82 -29.19 8.60 5.36
CA THR A 82 -29.48 9.70 4.44
C THR A 82 -30.86 9.60 3.82
N ASP A 83 -31.40 8.41 3.58
CA ASP A 83 -32.75 8.27 3.05
C ASP A 83 -33.82 8.70 4.06
N GLU A 84 -33.60 8.44 5.35
CA GLU A 84 -34.49 8.89 6.43
C GLU A 84 -34.35 10.40 6.73
N LEU A 85 -33.14 10.96 6.58
CA LEU A 85 -32.85 12.36 6.91
C LEU A 85 -32.96 13.31 5.72
N ALA A 86 -32.97 12.80 4.48
CA ALA A 86 -32.96 13.65 3.30
C ALA A 86 -34.25 14.48 3.22
N PRO A 87 -34.15 15.81 3.04
CA PRO A 87 -35.32 16.65 2.85
C PRO A 87 -36.06 16.27 1.56
N GLU A 88 -37.32 16.71 1.47
CA GLU A 88 -38.15 16.52 0.28
C GLU A 88 -37.42 16.89 -1.01
N ASN A 89 -37.77 16.21 -2.10
CA ASN A 89 -37.07 16.33 -3.38
C ASN A 89 -37.09 17.77 -3.89
N VAL A 90 -35.93 18.43 -3.87
CA VAL A 90 -35.77 19.73 -4.53
C VAL A 90 -35.76 19.51 -6.04
N TYR A 91 -36.74 20.11 -6.71
CA TYR A 91 -36.92 20.00 -8.16
C TYR A 91 -36.33 21.23 -8.87
N PHE A 92 -35.37 21.00 -9.75
CA PHE A 92 -34.68 22.05 -10.52
C PHE A 92 -35.15 22.14 -11.98
N GLY A 93 -36.25 21.48 -12.34
CA GLY A 93 -36.68 21.30 -13.73
C GLY A 93 -36.10 20.02 -14.36
N ASP A 94 -36.83 19.41 -15.28
CA ASP A 94 -36.50 18.07 -15.81
C ASP A 94 -35.12 17.99 -16.47
N PHE A 95 -34.75 18.98 -17.29
CA PHE A 95 -33.50 18.94 -18.03
C PHE A 95 -32.27 19.18 -17.13
N PRO A 96 -32.19 20.27 -16.34
CA PRO A 96 -31.05 20.50 -15.44
C PRO A 96 -30.86 19.36 -14.45
N ASP A 97 -31.95 18.87 -13.88
CA ASP A 97 -31.93 17.81 -12.89
C ASP A 97 -31.43 16.48 -13.48
N ARG A 98 -31.89 16.06 -14.67
CA ARG A 98 -31.35 14.87 -15.35
C ARG A 98 -29.86 15.00 -15.66
N ALA A 99 -29.44 16.15 -16.20
CA ALA A 99 -28.04 16.39 -16.54
C ALA A 99 -27.12 16.33 -15.31
N ILE A 100 -27.50 17.00 -14.22
CA ILE A 100 -26.75 17.02 -12.96
C ILE A 100 -26.70 15.61 -12.34
N ARG A 101 -27.83 14.90 -12.31
CA ARG A 101 -27.90 13.52 -11.79
C ARG A 101 -26.94 12.59 -12.55
N SER A 102 -26.95 12.63 -13.89
CA SER A 102 -26.04 11.82 -14.70
C SER A 102 -24.57 12.16 -14.46
N PHE A 103 -24.24 13.45 -14.34
CA PHE A 103 -22.87 13.89 -14.05
C PHE A 103 -22.39 13.39 -12.68
N ILE A 104 -23.17 13.59 -11.62
CA ILE A 104 -22.84 13.11 -10.26
C ILE A 104 -22.72 11.58 -10.23
N ALA A 105 -23.60 10.88 -10.95
CA ALA A 105 -23.57 9.42 -11.03
C ALA A 105 -22.28 8.87 -11.66
N ILE A 106 -21.64 9.60 -12.58
CA ILE A 106 -20.33 9.21 -13.13
C ILE A 106 -19.28 9.17 -12.01
N PHE A 107 -19.21 10.20 -11.18
CA PHE A 107 -18.27 10.24 -10.06
C PHE A 107 -18.59 9.17 -9.01
N ALA A 108 -19.87 8.96 -8.70
CA ALA A 108 -20.27 7.92 -7.76
C ALA A 108 -19.88 6.53 -8.29
N GLY A 109 -20.11 6.28 -9.58
CA GLY A 109 -19.69 5.07 -10.27
C GLY A 109 -18.16 4.89 -10.27
N LEU A 110 -17.39 5.97 -10.47
CA LEU A 110 -15.93 5.95 -10.39
C LEU A 110 -15.45 5.57 -8.98
N VAL A 111 -16.06 6.11 -7.92
CA VAL A 111 -15.71 5.75 -6.54
C VAL A 111 -15.96 4.28 -6.28
N ILE A 112 -17.17 3.79 -6.60
CA ILE A 112 -17.58 2.40 -6.37
C ILE A 112 -16.69 1.45 -7.19
N ALA A 113 -16.44 1.76 -8.46
CA ALA A 113 -15.55 0.97 -9.31
C ALA A 113 -14.12 0.95 -8.77
N GLY A 114 -13.63 2.10 -8.30
CA GLY A 114 -12.31 2.21 -7.69
C GLY A 114 -12.18 1.37 -6.42
N VAL A 115 -13.20 1.35 -5.56
CA VAL A 115 -13.25 0.46 -4.38
C VAL A 115 -13.17 -1.01 -4.82
N ILE A 116 -13.94 -1.43 -5.84
CA ILE A 116 -13.89 -2.82 -6.32
C ILE A 116 -12.49 -3.19 -6.83
N LEU A 117 -11.84 -2.31 -7.59
CA LEU A 117 -10.50 -2.53 -8.11
C LEU A 117 -9.44 -2.57 -6.99
N ILE A 118 -9.53 -1.67 -6.00
CA ILE A 118 -8.66 -1.69 -4.81
C ILE A 118 -8.85 -2.99 -4.04
N ALA A 119 -10.10 -3.42 -3.82
CA ALA A 119 -10.40 -4.67 -3.14
C ALA A 119 -9.78 -5.87 -3.85
N ALA A 120 -9.91 -5.93 -5.17
CA ALA A 120 -9.27 -6.97 -5.99
C ALA A 120 -7.74 -6.90 -5.89
N ALA A 121 -7.15 -5.71 -5.89
CA ALA A 121 -5.71 -5.54 -5.75
C ALA A 121 -5.16 -5.86 -4.35
N LEU A 122 -6.01 -5.88 -3.31
CA LEU A 122 -5.67 -6.35 -1.97
C LEU A 122 -5.79 -7.88 -1.80
N MET A 123 -6.35 -8.59 -2.78
CA MET A 123 -6.54 -10.03 -2.73
C MET A 123 -5.34 -10.78 -3.36
N PRO A 124 -5.08 -12.04 -2.95
CA PRO A 124 -3.98 -12.87 -3.45
C PRO A 124 -4.27 -13.45 -4.85
N ILE A 125 -4.77 -12.63 -5.77
CA ILE A 125 -5.04 -12.99 -7.15
C ILE A 125 -3.79 -12.74 -8.02
N GLU A 126 -3.74 -13.34 -9.22
CA GLU A 126 -2.65 -13.15 -10.18
C GLU A 126 -2.50 -11.69 -10.62
N THR A 127 -1.27 -11.18 -10.73
CA THR A 127 -0.96 -9.76 -11.05
C THR A 127 -1.66 -9.21 -12.30
N LYS A 128 -2.08 -10.08 -13.23
CA LYS A 128 -2.85 -9.72 -14.42
C LYS A 128 -4.26 -9.23 -14.12
N TRP A 129 -4.81 -9.60 -12.96
CA TRP A 129 -6.15 -9.25 -12.52
C TRP A 129 -6.13 -8.20 -11.39
N PRO A 130 -7.07 -7.24 -11.35
CA PRO A 130 -8.05 -6.94 -12.39
C PRO A 130 -7.42 -6.36 -13.68
N TYR A 131 -6.25 -5.74 -13.54
CA TYR A 131 -5.37 -5.36 -14.64
C TYR A 131 -3.91 -5.41 -14.17
N GLU A 132 -3.00 -5.62 -15.12
CA GLU A 132 -1.56 -5.67 -14.90
C GLU A 132 -0.97 -4.27 -14.86
N ARG A 133 -0.95 -3.63 -13.68
CA ARG A 133 -0.34 -2.30 -13.52
C ARG A 133 1.18 -2.31 -13.71
N PHE A 134 1.80 -3.42 -13.32
CA PHE A 134 3.24 -3.68 -13.35
C PHE A 134 3.50 -5.02 -14.03
N ASN A 135 4.40 -5.04 -15.00
CA ASN A 135 4.79 -6.24 -15.73
C ASN A 135 5.89 -6.96 -14.94
N PRO A 136 5.62 -8.15 -14.36
CA PRO A 136 6.60 -8.86 -13.55
C PRO A 136 7.80 -9.40 -14.37
N GLN A 137 7.68 -9.47 -15.70
CA GLN A 137 8.78 -9.84 -16.58
C GLN A 137 9.71 -8.65 -16.91
N ASN A 138 9.31 -7.41 -16.59
CA ASN A 138 10.16 -6.24 -16.78
C ASN A 138 11.21 -6.15 -15.67
N LYS A 139 12.49 -6.43 -16.00
CA LYS A 139 13.60 -6.34 -15.03
C LYS A 139 13.95 -4.90 -14.64
N ASN A 140 13.60 -3.92 -15.46
CA ASN A 140 13.87 -2.50 -15.22
C ASN A 140 12.65 -1.79 -14.62
N LEU A 141 11.87 -2.50 -13.82
CA LEU A 141 10.62 -2.01 -13.27
C LEU A 141 10.87 -0.82 -12.34
N ARG A 142 10.19 0.30 -12.62
CA ARG A 142 10.28 1.53 -11.84
C ARG A 142 9.08 1.62 -10.91
N PRO A 143 9.26 1.65 -9.58
CA PRO A 143 8.12 1.60 -8.66
C PRO A 143 7.22 2.84 -8.71
N ALA A 144 7.78 3.97 -9.15
CA ALA A 144 7.06 5.23 -9.35
C ALA A 144 6.26 5.27 -10.66
N ASP A 145 6.71 4.54 -11.70
CA ASP A 145 6.16 4.63 -13.06
C ASP A 145 5.49 3.29 -13.45
N PRO A 146 4.14 3.20 -13.40
CA PRO A 146 3.45 1.97 -13.79
C PRO A 146 3.59 1.68 -15.29
N ASP A 147 3.76 0.41 -15.65
CA ASP A 147 3.89 -0.02 -17.06
C ASP A 147 2.56 0.13 -17.83
N LYS A 148 1.43 -0.04 -17.15
CA LYS A 148 0.09 0.13 -17.73
C LYS A 148 -0.83 0.87 -16.76
N GLY A 149 -1.60 1.80 -17.31
CA GLY A 149 -2.70 2.47 -16.62
C GLY A 149 -4.05 2.08 -17.22
N LEU A 150 -5.12 2.22 -16.43
CA LEU A 150 -6.48 2.21 -16.96
C LEU A 150 -6.78 3.56 -17.62
N ILE A 151 -7.52 3.55 -18.73
CA ILE A 151 -8.03 4.80 -19.34
C ILE A 151 -8.87 5.57 -18.32
N LEU A 152 -9.75 4.85 -17.61
CA LEU A 152 -10.50 5.36 -16.47
C LEU A 152 -9.88 4.81 -15.18
N ASN A 153 -8.90 5.54 -14.64
CA ASN A 153 -8.16 5.22 -13.43
C ASN A 153 -9.02 5.41 -12.16
N ALA A 154 -10.07 4.60 -12.03
CA ALA A 154 -11.07 4.70 -10.97
C ALA A 154 -10.49 4.39 -9.58
N ASP A 155 -9.63 3.39 -9.48
CA ASP A 155 -8.85 3.07 -8.27
C ASP A 155 -7.88 4.19 -7.91
N GLY A 156 -7.17 4.76 -8.89
CA GLY A 156 -6.32 5.93 -8.67
C GLY A 156 -7.10 7.17 -8.21
N PHE A 157 -8.31 7.38 -8.76
CA PHE A 157 -9.21 8.44 -8.33
C PHE A 157 -9.63 8.26 -6.87
N THR A 158 -10.13 7.07 -6.51
CA THR A 158 -10.56 6.77 -5.13
C THR A 158 -9.40 6.83 -4.14
N ALA A 159 -8.28 6.18 -4.43
CA ALA A 159 -7.11 6.17 -3.54
C ALA A 159 -6.48 7.57 -3.41
N GLY A 160 -6.41 8.33 -4.52
CA GLY A 160 -5.88 9.69 -4.52
C GLY A 160 -6.73 10.65 -3.69
N LEU A 161 -8.06 10.55 -3.80
CA LEU A 161 -9.00 11.37 -3.02
C LEU A 161 -8.93 11.05 -1.53
N VAL A 162 -8.86 9.78 -1.15
CA VAL A 162 -8.70 9.40 0.27
C VAL A 162 -7.32 9.81 0.81
N SER A 163 -6.26 9.67 0.01
CA SER A 163 -4.92 10.17 0.37
C SER A 163 -4.98 11.68 0.62
N TRP A 164 -5.65 12.45 -0.24
CA TRP A 164 -5.85 13.89 -0.06
C TRP A 164 -6.56 14.23 1.25
N PHE A 165 -7.68 13.57 1.57
CA PHE A 165 -8.36 13.76 2.86
C PHE A 165 -7.49 13.41 4.07
N SER A 166 -6.70 12.33 3.96
CA SER A 166 -5.83 11.89 5.04
C SER A 166 -4.64 12.82 5.31
N ARG A 167 -4.22 13.65 4.34
CA ARG A 167 -3.19 14.69 4.53
C ARG A 167 -3.72 15.91 5.27
N GLY A 168 -5.03 16.18 5.15
CA GLY A 168 -5.68 17.38 5.66
C GLY A 168 -6.38 17.15 7.00
N SER A 169 -7.63 17.64 7.09
CA SER A 169 -8.41 17.69 8.32
C SER A 169 -8.79 16.32 8.91
N MET A 170 -8.69 15.25 8.13
CA MET A 170 -8.94 13.87 8.60
C MET A 170 -7.65 13.12 8.95
N SER A 171 -6.51 13.80 9.08
CA SER A 171 -5.28 13.17 9.56
C SER A 171 -5.43 12.79 11.04
N GLY A 172 -5.70 11.51 11.31
CA GLY A 172 -5.56 10.97 12.66
C GLY A 172 -4.09 10.97 13.11
N LYS A 173 -3.79 10.36 14.26
CA LYS A 173 -2.39 10.17 14.70
C LYS A 173 -1.53 9.42 13.68
N ASN A 174 -2.18 8.56 12.87
CA ASN A 174 -1.59 7.79 11.80
C ASN A 174 -2.31 8.17 10.49
N SER A 175 -1.67 8.95 9.63
CA SER A 175 -2.23 9.32 8.33
C SER A 175 -1.99 8.24 7.28
N LEU A 176 -3.03 7.88 6.52
CA LEU A 176 -2.91 6.97 5.39
C LEU A 176 -1.87 7.47 4.36
N ALA A 177 -1.79 8.78 4.12
CA ALA A 177 -0.81 9.35 3.19
C ALA A 177 0.64 9.29 3.70
N VAL A 178 0.86 9.00 4.98
CA VAL A 178 2.19 8.69 5.52
C VAL A 178 2.45 7.18 5.45
N PHE A 179 1.50 6.36 5.87
CA PHE A 179 1.68 4.90 5.87
C PHE A 179 1.70 4.31 4.47
N HIS A 180 0.92 4.87 3.53
CA HIS A 180 0.82 4.40 2.16
C HIS A 180 0.81 5.57 1.17
N PRO A 181 1.94 6.31 1.01
CA PRO A 181 2.00 7.49 0.15
C PRO A 181 1.61 7.21 -1.31
N ASN A 182 1.88 5.99 -1.77
CA ASN A 182 1.53 5.49 -3.10
C ASN A 182 0.82 4.14 -2.99
N PHE A 183 -0.27 4.14 -2.21
CA PHE A 183 -1.04 2.93 -1.87
C PHE A 183 -1.36 2.04 -3.08
N LEU A 184 -1.72 2.63 -4.22
CA LEU A 184 -2.10 1.84 -5.39
C LEU A 184 -0.90 1.11 -6.01
N ASN A 185 0.25 1.77 -6.17
CA ASN A 185 1.43 1.08 -6.67
C ASN A 185 1.88 0.02 -5.66
N GLU A 186 1.79 0.33 -4.38
CA GLU A 186 2.14 -0.54 -3.27
C GLU A 186 1.41 -1.89 -3.31
N ILE A 187 0.07 -1.89 -3.36
CA ILE A 187 -0.73 -3.12 -3.34
C ILE A 187 -0.50 -3.98 -4.58
N HIS A 188 -0.26 -3.36 -5.75
CA HIS A 188 0.05 -4.09 -6.98
C HIS A 188 1.46 -4.69 -6.96
N LEU A 189 2.46 -3.92 -6.52
CA LEU A 189 3.84 -4.38 -6.38
C LEU A 189 3.96 -5.52 -5.37
N ASN A 190 3.18 -5.47 -4.30
CA ASN A 190 3.19 -6.49 -3.27
C ASN A 190 2.77 -7.89 -3.78
N ARG A 191 1.99 -7.94 -4.88
CA ARG A 191 1.53 -9.17 -5.50
C ARG A 191 2.52 -9.79 -6.46
N ILE A 192 3.62 -9.10 -6.77
CA ILE A 192 4.69 -9.64 -7.61
C ILE A 192 5.32 -10.84 -6.91
N GLY A 193 5.33 -11.98 -7.62
CA GLY A 193 5.87 -13.24 -7.10
C GLY A 193 4.94 -13.95 -6.13
N ASN A 194 3.66 -13.58 -6.02
CA ASN A 194 2.71 -14.24 -5.11
C ASN A 194 2.66 -15.76 -5.37
N SER A 195 3.00 -16.53 -4.34
CA SER A 195 3.10 -18.00 -4.37
C SER A 195 2.80 -18.56 -2.97
N GLU A 196 2.83 -19.89 -2.81
CA GLU A 196 2.65 -20.53 -1.49
C GLU A 196 3.76 -20.18 -0.48
N THR A 197 4.94 -19.78 -0.96
CA THR A 197 6.08 -19.36 -0.13
C THR A 197 6.16 -17.84 -0.01
N ASN A 198 5.73 -17.11 -1.04
CA ASN A 198 5.71 -15.65 -1.07
C ASN A 198 4.27 -15.13 -0.93
N LEU A 199 3.79 -15.11 0.30
CA LEU A 199 2.46 -14.56 0.61
C LEU A 199 2.48 -13.03 0.52
N ILE A 200 1.33 -12.41 0.24
CA ILE A 200 1.20 -10.94 0.20
C ILE A 200 1.16 -10.28 1.58
N MET A 201 1.12 -11.06 2.66
CA MET A 201 1.01 -10.59 4.04
C MET A 201 2.03 -11.26 4.95
N ALA A 202 2.27 -10.66 6.11
CA ALA A 202 3.05 -11.25 7.20
C ALA A 202 2.30 -11.11 8.53
N GLY A 203 2.82 -11.69 9.60
CA GLY A 203 2.36 -11.40 10.96
C GLY A 203 2.73 -9.99 11.42
N ASN A 204 2.04 -9.48 12.44
CA ASN A 204 2.16 -8.08 12.89
C ASN A 204 3.54 -7.70 13.45
N ARG A 205 4.36 -8.68 13.84
CA ARG A 205 5.71 -8.50 14.40
C ARG A 205 6.76 -9.12 13.47
N ALA A 206 6.43 -9.31 12.20
CA ALA A 206 7.28 -10.01 11.26
C ALA A 206 8.53 -9.23 10.90
N ILE A 207 8.51 -7.91 11.07
CA ILE A 207 9.66 -7.05 10.86
C ILE A 207 9.98 -6.23 12.11
N GLU A 208 11.26 -6.12 12.40
CA GLU A 208 11.82 -5.24 13.43
C GLU A 208 12.96 -4.42 12.85
N VAL A 209 13.13 -3.18 13.31
CA VAL A 209 14.26 -2.33 12.91
C VAL A 209 15.17 -2.15 14.10
N LYS A 210 16.46 -2.49 13.93
CA LYS A 210 17.48 -2.34 14.98
C LYS A 210 18.19 -1.01 14.90
N ALA A 211 18.53 -0.57 13.69
CA ALA A 211 19.21 0.70 13.45
C ALA A 211 19.02 1.16 12.00
N ALA A 212 19.18 2.46 11.78
CA ALA A 212 19.33 3.05 10.45
C ALA A 212 20.47 4.08 10.48
N TRP A 213 21.24 4.18 9.41
CA TRP A 213 22.35 5.13 9.30
C TRP A 213 22.59 5.54 7.85
N ILE A 214 23.31 6.64 7.65
CA ILE A 214 23.77 7.04 6.31
C ILE A 214 25.03 6.24 5.99
N ALA A 215 25.06 5.64 4.79
CA ALA A 215 26.20 4.83 4.39
C ALA A 215 27.49 5.67 4.27
N PRO A 216 28.65 5.09 4.60
CA PRO A 216 29.92 5.67 4.18
C PRO A 216 29.99 5.71 2.65
N ALA A 217 30.73 6.66 2.08
CA ALA A 217 30.79 6.93 0.64
C ALA A 217 31.38 5.78 -0.23
N GLU A 218 31.70 4.62 0.36
CA GLU A 218 32.52 3.56 -0.23
C GLU A 218 31.79 2.21 -0.37
N LEU A 219 30.45 2.20 -0.53
CA LEU A 219 29.76 0.94 -0.81
C LEU A 219 30.07 0.47 -2.24
N LEU A 220 30.58 -0.76 -2.35
CA LEU A 220 30.92 -1.39 -3.62
C LEU A 220 29.83 -2.37 -4.02
N SER A 221 29.39 -2.33 -5.28
CA SER A 221 28.44 -3.29 -5.82
C SER A 221 29.12 -4.64 -6.08
N ALA A 222 28.48 -5.74 -5.66
CA ALA A 222 29.02 -7.10 -5.75
C ALA A 222 29.18 -7.60 -7.20
N SER A 223 28.43 -7.04 -8.16
CA SER A 223 28.43 -7.51 -9.55
C SER A 223 29.57 -6.93 -10.39
N ASP A 224 29.93 -5.68 -10.15
CA ASP A 224 30.85 -4.90 -10.99
C ASP A 224 31.99 -4.24 -10.19
N ASN A 225 31.98 -4.38 -8.86
CA ASN A 225 32.94 -3.77 -7.94
C ASN A 225 33.04 -2.24 -8.09
N GLN A 226 31.98 -1.61 -8.58
CA GLN A 226 31.88 -0.15 -8.71
C GLN A 226 31.23 0.46 -7.47
N LEU A 227 31.55 1.74 -7.22
CA LEU A 227 30.92 2.50 -6.15
C LEU A 227 29.44 2.73 -6.45
N LEU A 228 28.58 2.33 -5.51
CA LEU A 228 27.17 2.67 -5.54
C LEU A 228 27.03 4.19 -5.42
N SER A 229 26.56 4.82 -6.49
CA SER A 229 26.34 6.25 -6.55
C SER A 229 24.84 6.53 -6.67
N PRO A 230 24.23 7.22 -5.70
CA PRO A 230 22.82 7.59 -5.80
C PRO A 230 22.62 8.68 -6.87
N ASP A 231 21.40 8.81 -7.39
CA ASP A 231 21.03 9.94 -8.26
C ASP A 231 21.24 11.28 -7.53
N ALA A 232 21.42 12.36 -8.29
CA ALA A 232 21.55 13.70 -7.73
C ALA A 232 20.35 14.05 -6.81
N GLY A 233 20.66 14.57 -5.61
CA GLY A 233 19.65 14.92 -4.59
C GLY A 233 19.21 13.76 -3.69
N LYS A 234 19.89 12.60 -3.77
CA LYS A 234 19.66 11.45 -2.89
C LYS A 234 20.94 11.06 -2.15
N LYS A 235 20.75 10.52 -0.95
CA LYS A 235 21.78 9.91 -0.11
C LYS A 235 21.49 8.42 0.08
N ILE A 236 22.55 7.65 0.37
CA ILE A 236 22.40 6.23 0.68
C ILE A 236 22.09 6.07 2.17
N ALA A 237 20.92 5.50 2.47
CA ALA A 237 20.55 5.09 3.81
C ALA A 237 20.60 3.57 3.91
N ILE A 238 21.17 3.05 5.00
CA ILE A 238 21.15 1.63 5.34
C ILE A 238 20.20 1.45 6.52
N VAL A 239 19.31 0.46 6.42
CA VAL A 239 18.38 0.10 7.50
C VAL A 239 18.59 -1.36 7.85
N ARG A 240 19.06 -1.60 9.08
CA ARG A 240 19.19 -2.95 9.64
C ARG A 240 17.84 -3.42 10.17
N ALA A 241 17.27 -4.41 9.50
CA ALA A 241 15.99 -4.98 9.85
C ALA A 241 16.05 -6.50 10.03
N GLY A 242 15.32 -7.00 11.02
CA GLY A 242 15.15 -8.42 11.28
C GLY A 242 13.80 -8.89 10.74
N ILE A 243 13.79 -10.01 10.02
CA ILE A 243 12.58 -10.71 9.59
C ILE A 243 12.41 -11.93 10.50
N SER A 244 11.28 -12.00 11.21
CA SER A 244 11.03 -13.02 12.23
C SER A 244 10.64 -14.38 11.63
N SER A 245 11.17 -15.46 12.20
CA SER A 245 10.90 -16.86 11.81
C SER A 245 9.57 -17.40 12.33
N GLY A 246 8.84 -16.65 13.15
CA GLY A 246 7.56 -17.09 13.70
C GLY A 246 6.53 -17.34 12.60
N THR A 247 5.51 -18.15 12.89
CA THR A 247 4.40 -18.32 11.95
C THR A 247 3.58 -17.02 11.85
N ILE A 248 2.85 -16.83 10.75
CA ILE A 248 2.04 -15.62 10.54
C ILE A 248 1.02 -15.40 11.68
N LYS A 249 0.37 -16.47 12.16
CA LYS A 249 -0.59 -16.40 13.28
C LYS A 249 0.08 -15.94 14.59
N ASP A 250 1.35 -16.28 14.80
CA ASP A 250 2.12 -15.89 15.99
C ASP A 250 2.80 -14.52 15.83
N GLY A 251 2.53 -13.86 14.70
CA GLY A 251 3.06 -12.54 14.37
C GLY A 251 4.39 -12.56 13.63
N GLY A 252 4.94 -13.71 13.26
CA GLY A 252 6.16 -13.79 12.46
C GLY A 252 5.89 -13.79 10.95
N ALA A 253 6.92 -14.07 10.17
CA ALA A 253 6.85 -13.97 8.72
C ALA A 253 6.45 -15.31 8.06
N VAL A 254 6.87 -16.45 8.63
CA VAL A 254 6.95 -17.74 7.95
C VAL A 254 5.57 -18.36 7.69
N PRO A 255 5.27 -18.78 6.45
CA PRO A 255 4.04 -19.50 6.12
C PRO A 255 4.03 -20.92 6.69
N GLU A 256 2.88 -21.59 6.67
CA GLU A 256 2.75 -22.97 7.18
C GLU A 256 3.60 -24.00 6.41
N SER A 257 3.99 -23.68 5.17
CA SER A 257 4.90 -24.49 4.36
C SER A 257 6.35 -24.53 4.90
N GLY A 258 6.72 -23.61 5.80
CA GLY A 258 8.03 -23.57 6.45
C GLY A 258 9.13 -22.87 5.66
N THR A 259 8.89 -22.55 4.39
CA THR A 259 9.78 -21.73 3.56
C THR A 259 9.12 -20.39 3.27
N MET A 260 9.82 -19.30 3.58
CA MET A 260 9.38 -17.96 3.25
C MET A 260 10.11 -17.47 2.01
N SER A 261 9.40 -16.77 1.14
CA SER A 261 10.04 -15.87 0.20
C SER A 261 9.40 -14.48 0.17
N PHE A 262 10.16 -13.51 -0.32
CA PHE A 262 9.70 -12.15 -0.53
C PHE A 262 10.46 -11.49 -1.67
N THR A 263 9.85 -10.49 -2.30
CA THR A 263 10.53 -9.65 -3.30
C THR A 263 10.95 -8.32 -2.68
N MET A 264 11.92 -7.63 -3.29
CA MET A 264 12.27 -6.26 -2.88
C MET A 264 11.07 -5.29 -2.97
N ALA A 265 10.06 -5.59 -3.80
CA ALA A 265 8.80 -4.85 -3.89
C ALA A 265 7.95 -4.85 -2.61
N GLN A 266 8.19 -5.86 -1.76
CA GLN A 266 7.49 -6.05 -0.49
C GLN A 266 8.22 -5.40 0.69
N VAL A 267 9.42 -4.85 0.49
CA VAL A 267 10.13 -4.07 1.51
C VAL A 267 10.09 -2.61 1.10
N ARG A 268 9.70 -1.72 2.01
CA ARG A 268 9.52 -0.30 1.68
C ARG A 268 9.92 0.59 2.83
N LEU A 269 10.59 1.69 2.51
CA LEU A 269 10.98 2.70 3.48
C LEU A 269 10.11 3.94 3.28
N ILE A 270 9.39 4.33 4.33
CA ILE A 270 8.66 5.59 4.38
C ILE A 270 9.61 6.66 4.90
N CYS A 271 9.77 7.71 4.11
CA CYS A 271 10.53 8.89 4.46
C CYS A 271 9.60 10.09 4.65
N LYS A 272 9.99 11.02 5.51
CA LYS A 272 9.30 12.29 5.72
C LYS A 272 10.27 13.45 5.69
N SER A 273 9.79 14.64 5.35
CA SER A 273 10.56 15.87 5.53
C SER A 273 11.05 15.97 6.97
N SER A 274 12.32 16.35 7.13
CA SER A 274 13.02 16.44 8.41
C SER A 274 12.24 17.25 9.46
N ASP A 275 11.54 18.30 9.05
CA ASP A 275 10.76 19.19 9.93
C ASP A 275 9.51 18.51 10.52
N SER A 276 9.02 17.46 9.86
CA SER A 276 7.76 16.77 10.18
C SER A 276 7.95 15.32 10.61
N ALA A 277 9.20 14.86 10.76
CA ALA A 277 9.53 13.46 11.03
C ALA A 277 9.06 12.94 12.39
N ASN A 278 8.80 13.84 13.35
CA ASN A 278 8.40 13.50 14.72
C ASN A 278 6.92 13.07 14.86
N ASN A 279 6.11 13.19 13.82
CA ASN A 279 4.72 12.76 13.83
C ASN A 279 4.40 11.93 12.57
N LEU A 280 3.31 11.16 12.61
CA LEU A 280 2.84 10.35 11.48
C LEU A 280 1.65 11.01 10.76
N THR A 281 1.56 12.33 10.80
CA THR A 281 0.52 13.13 10.11
C THR A 281 1.06 13.71 8.79
N GLY A 282 0.19 14.24 7.92
CA GLY A 282 0.60 14.82 6.63
C GLY A 282 0.86 13.76 5.55
N GLY A 283 1.94 13.90 4.79
CA GLY A 283 2.33 12.96 3.73
C GLY A 283 3.74 12.42 3.93
N GLY A 284 3.99 11.23 3.39
CA GLY A 284 5.33 10.64 3.30
C GLY A 284 5.78 10.45 1.85
N GLU A 285 7.01 10.00 1.68
CA GLU A 285 7.55 9.52 0.42
C GLU A 285 7.95 8.05 0.56
N LEU A 286 7.65 7.26 -0.46
CA LEU A 286 7.88 5.82 -0.48
C LEU A 286 9.17 5.52 -1.26
N VAL A 287 10.13 4.88 -0.61
CA VAL A 287 11.42 4.49 -1.20
C VAL A 287 11.56 2.97 -1.15
N TYR A 288 12.02 2.36 -2.25
CA TYR A 288 12.24 0.93 -2.36
C TYR A 288 13.73 0.59 -2.20
N PRO A 289 14.06 -0.60 -1.67
CA PRO A 289 15.45 -1.00 -1.53
C PRO A 289 16.08 -1.26 -2.90
N VAL A 290 17.37 -0.95 -3.03
CA VAL A 290 18.19 -1.28 -4.21
C VAL A 290 18.96 -2.59 -4.03
N GLY A 291 18.96 -3.11 -2.80
CA GLY A 291 19.71 -4.30 -2.42
C GLY A 291 19.96 -4.37 -0.93
N PHE A 292 20.93 -5.19 -0.54
CA PHE A 292 21.36 -5.33 0.85
C PHE A 292 22.87 -5.59 0.94
N ILE A 293 23.46 -5.33 2.11
CA ILE A 293 24.88 -5.61 2.35
C ILE A 293 25.08 -7.11 2.52
N LYS A 294 26.02 -7.68 1.75
CA LYS A 294 26.37 -9.11 1.82
C LYS A 294 27.52 -9.36 2.80
N SER A 295 28.57 -8.53 2.75
CA SER A 295 29.73 -8.64 3.64
C SER A 295 30.54 -7.34 3.60
N GLY A 296 30.90 -6.79 4.76
CA GLY A 296 31.68 -5.55 4.85
C GLY A 296 31.01 -4.40 4.09
N ASN A 297 31.73 -3.81 3.13
CA ASN A 297 31.23 -2.73 2.26
C ASN A 297 30.67 -3.23 0.93
N ILE A 298 30.48 -4.54 0.76
CA ILE A 298 29.99 -5.14 -0.48
C ILE A 298 28.47 -5.25 -0.44
N ALA A 299 27.82 -4.52 -1.35
CA ALA A 299 26.39 -4.48 -1.53
C ALA A 299 25.95 -5.42 -2.67
N GLU A 300 24.96 -6.27 -2.40
CA GLU A 300 24.32 -7.08 -3.42
C GLU A 300 23.11 -6.34 -3.99
N HIS A 301 23.22 -5.87 -5.23
CA HIS A 301 22.10 -5.25 -5.94
C HIS A 301 21.02 -6.29 -6.25
N LYS A 302 19.76 -5.93 -6.04
CA LYS A 302 18.59 -6.77 -6.36
C LYS A 302 17.56 -5.94 -7.11
N ASN A 303 17.03 -6.49 -8.19
CA ASN A 303 15.88 -5.87 -8.85
C ASN A 303 14.67 -5.97 -7.94
N ILE A 304 13.70 -5.07 -8.15
CA ILE A 304 12.50 -5.04 -7.32
C ILE A 304 11.70 -6.36 -7.37
N THR A 305 11.77 -7.06 -8.51
CA THR A 305 11.08 -8.33 -8.77
C THR A 305 11.87 -9.55 -8.31
N ASP A 306 13.14 -9.39 -7.93
CA ASP A 306 13.98 -10.52 -7.53
C ASP A 306 13.45 -11.11 -6.21
N GLU A 307 13.26 -12.42 -6.20
CA GLU A 307 12.76 -13.17 -5.06
C GLU A 307 13.92 -13.62 -4.16
N ILE A 308 13.77 -13.39 -2.86
CA ILE A 308 14.66 -13.87 -1.81
C ILE A 308 13.94 -14.98 -1.06
N GLU A 309 14.53 -16.17 -1.11
CA GLU A 309 14.05 -17.34 -0.37
C GLU A 309 14.80 -17.46 0.97
N LEU A 310 14.03 -17.78 2.01
CA LEU A 310 14.47 -17.97 3.38
C LEU A 310 13.99 -19.33 3.87
N THR A 311 14.94 -20.14 4.33
CA THR A 311 14.67 -21.45 4.92
C THR A 311 14.85 -21.42 6.43
N GLY A 312 14.40 -22.46 7.14
CA GLY A 312 14.60 -22.56 8.60
C GLY A 312 16.06 -22.38 9.06
N LYS A 313 17.04 -22.69 8.20
CA LYS A 313 18.48 -22.53 8.51
C LYS A 313 18.93 -21.07 8.55
N ASP A 314 18.22 -20.18 7.86
CA ASP A 314 18.54 -18.76 7.80
C ASP A 314 18.19 -18.02 9.09
N PHE A 315 17.34 -18.60 9.94
CA PHE A 315 16.85 -18.00 11.17
C PHE A 315 17.62 -18.44 12.42
N SER A 316 18.95 -18.42 12.34
CA SER A 316 19.84 -18.70 13.48
C SER A 316 19.67 -17.63 14.58
N GLY A 317 18.67 -17.80 15.45
CA GLY A 317 18.29 -16.80 16.47
C GLY A 317 16.85 -16.28 16.37
N GLY A 318 15.99 -16.89 15.54
CA GLY A 318 14.57 -16.53 15.43
C GLY A 318 14.26 -15.33 14.53
N SER A 319 15.29 -14.62 14.05
CA SER A 319 15.19 -13.58 13.03
C SER A 319 16.34 -13.69 12.04
N LYS A 320 16.07 -13.46 10.75
CA LYS A 320 17.09 -13.21 9.73
C LYS A 320 17.30 -11.71 9.60
N TRP A 321 18.54 -11.26 9.77
CA TRP A 321 18.86 -9.83 9.70
C TRP A 321 19.39 -9.45 8.32
N TYR A 322 18.94 -8.29 7.83
CA TYR A 322 19.36 -7.67 6.58
C TYR A 322 19.74 -6.22 6.82
N ASP A 323 20.79 -5.77 6.13
CA ASP A 323 21.16 -4.37 6.01
C ASP A 323 20.69 -3.87 4.65
N PHE A 324 19.41 -3.47 4.58
CA PHE A 324 18.79 -2.99 3.35
C PHE A 324 19.32 -1.61 2.97
N ILE A 325 19.59 -1.42 1.67
CA ILE A 325 20.17 -0.19 1.12
C ILE A 325 19.07 0.56 0.37
N PHE A 326 18.93 1.85 0.65
CA PHE A 326 17.92 2.74 0.05
C PHE A 326 18.55 4.01 -0.47
N TYR A 327 18.02 4.55 -1.58
CA TYR A 327 18.32 5.90 -2.04
C TYR A 327 17.25 6.87 -1.56
N VAL A 328 17.55 7.61 -0.50
CA VAL A 328 16.62 8.50 0.20
C VAL A 328 16.85 9.94 -0.24
N PRO A 329 15.81 10.75 -0.49
CA PRO A 329 15.98 12.17 -0.79
C PRO A 329 16.72 12.93 0.33
N ASP A 330 17.57 13.89 -0.03
CA ASP A 330 18.48 14.56 0.90
C ASP A 330 17.75 15.32 2.03
N ASP A 331 16.59 15.89 1.74
CA ASP A 331 15.74 16.69 2.64
C ASP A 331 14.81 15.84 3.53
N THR A 332 14.78 14.52 3.30
CA THR A 332 13.94 13.58 4.05
C THR A 332 14.73 12.72 5.02
N VAL A 333 14.02 12.16 5.99
CA VAL A 333 14.52 11.16 6.94
C VAL A 333 13.61 9.94 6.96
N PRO A 334 14.17 8.72 7.11
CA PRO A 334 13.38 7.51 7.28
C PRO A 334 12.61 7.53 8.60
N VAL A 335 11.33 7.14 8.57
CA VAL A 335 10.47 7.08 9.77
C VAL A 335 9.86 5.70 9.99
N MET A 336 9.74 4.88 8.96
CA MET A 336 9.09 3.57 9.06
C MET A 336 9.58 2.64 7.96
N LEU A 337 9.79 1.37 8.32
CA LEU A 337 10.08 0.31 7.38
C LEU A 337 8.87 -0.63 7.35
N GLN A 338 8.36 -0.88 6.16
CA GLN A 338 7.24 -1.78 5.91
C GLN A 338 7.72 -3.07 5.25
N PHE A 339 7.01 -4.14 5.58
CA PHE A 339 7.19 -5.46 5.02
C PHE A 339 5.84 -6.08 4.66
N LYS A 340 5.75 -6.53 3.40
CA LYS A 340 4.52 -7.03 2.78
C LYS A 340 3.38 -5.99 2.88
N LEU A 341 2.12 -6.39 2.97
CA LEU A 341 1.00 -5.45 3.05
C LEU A 341 0.84 -4.79 4.43
N ASN A 342 1.21 -5.48 5.52
CA ASN A 342 0.66 -5.15 6.84
C ASN A 342 1.67 -5.11 7.99
N ALA A 343 2.92 -5.55 7.78
CA ALA A 343 3.93 -5.48 8.83
C ALA A 343 4.71 -4.17 8.71
N ALA A 344 4.85 -3.44 9.81
CA ALA A 344 5.55 -2.17 9.83
C ALA A 344 6.31 -2.02 11.14
N ALA A 345 7.53 -1.48 11.05
CA ALA A 345 8.39 -1.18 12.17
C ALA A 345 8.85 0.28 12.10
N HIS A 346 8.87 0.96 13.25
CA HIS A 346 9.36 2.32 13.33
C HIS A 346 10.87 2.36 13.13
N VAL A 347 11.35 3.28 12.30
CA VAL A 347 12.78 3.54 12.16
C VAL A 347 13.15 4.58 13.21
N GLY A 348 13.96 4.16 14.19
CA GLY A 348 14.49 5.07 15.20
C GLY A 348 15.39 6.16 14.59
N LYS A 349 15.87 7.08 15.44
CA LYS A 349 16.79 8.13 15.01
C LYS A 349 18.02 7.51 14.33
N MET A 350 18.44 8.11 13.21
CA MET A 350 19.61 7.64 12.50
C MET A 350 20.85 7.68 13.40
N VAL A 351 21.59 6.57 13.45
CA VAL A 351 22.82 6.44 14.23
C VAL A 351 24.02 6.93 13.42
N SER A 352 25.02 7.47 14.11
CA SER A 352 26.25 7.99 13.50
C SER A 352 27.49 7.25 14.02
N GLY A 353 28.48 7.07 13.13
CA GLY A 353 29.84 6.62 13.45
C GLY A 353 29.90 5.37 14.33
N ASP A 354 30.51 5.49 15.50
CA ASP A 354 30.81 4.41 16.45
C ASP A 354 29.58 3.66 17.00
N LYS A 355 28.36 4.16 16.73
CA LYS A 355 27.10 3.53 17.14
C LYS A 355 26.50 2.65 16.06
N ILE A 356 27.14 2.51 14.89
CA ILE A 356 26.73 1.57 13.86
C ILE A 356 26.92 0.15 14.41
N PRO A 357 25.86 -0.68 14.43
CA PRO A 357 25.99 -2.06 14.88
C PRO A 357 27.01 -2.85 14.04
N ALA A 358 27.88 -3.63 14.68
CA ALA A 358 28.87 -4.47 14.01
C ALA A 358 28.23 -5.31 12.88
N SER A 359 28.92 -5.47 11.75
CA SER A 359 28.43 -6.27 10.62
C SER A 359 28.04 -7.68 11.05
N LEU A 360 26.95 -8.18 10.48
CA LEU A 360 26.37 -9.51 10.77
C LEU A 360 27.26 -10.65 10.27
#